data_AF-A0A819DGB6-F1
#
_entry.id   AF-A0A819DGB6-F1
#
_cell.length_a   1.000
_cell.length_b   1.000
_cell.length_c   1.000
_cell.angle_alpha   90.00
_cell.angle_beta   90.00
_cell.angle_gamma   90.00
#
_symmetry.space_group_name_H-M   'P 1'
#
loop_
_entity.id
_entity.type
_entity.pdbx_description
1 polymer ?
#
loop_
_entity_poly.entity_id
_entity_poly.type
_entity_poly.pdbx_seq_one_letter_code
_entity_poly.pdbx_strand_id
1 'polypeptide(L)'
;MTTTVLSDIKMDENQIRRALLVVDLQQDFTTPNGPFKNSYFKIDHIISNLTTILPHFREHNGIVIWIKADYSKFISEPKYLTRPEGERYEGIPMNDALLSGSHKAFPLCMPGTDGEKFMPEIESLIKTDQDIIITKTYYSAFTDTNLADILKDVQEVHICGLVTGVCVQATTTDAFFHGHKVFVWTDCLGHRNEKGHRKALSNIKRWYATMINSSNYYQQATLTTSKPTLYFVNGSIPSWRVMMALYEKGIDFEGKRLKVMSTPKETKSAEFLAINPRGLTPTLVDTDGSIIAESLAILHYLEEYYPNTLPLVPVEKSEHIKVLQRIQESQNLVDIYEPLEEIVFKTPKEEQSSHKDSIIKTLQLIDQELAFWEMYLTKTTFIACNQFTLADCAFYPVIAYLIHRGLNLDKFPILKNYINTIKTKPAAIKSHPIDWVEKGGKINIFRVVNNIVVNSNKENE
;
A
#
# COMPACT_ATOMS: atom_id res chain seq x y z
N MET A 1 40.14 19.71 -7.30
CA MET A 1 40.36 18.40 -6.64
C MET A 1 39.48 18.35 -5.42
N THR A 2 38.43 17.54 -5.47
CA THR A 2 37.81 16.86 -4.32
C THR A 2 36.84 15.84 -4.92
N THR A 3 37.41 14.74 -5.39
CA THR A 3 36.69 13.52 -5.75
C THR A 3 36.43 12.81 -4.42
N THR A 4 35.27 13.02 -3.80
CA THR A 4 34.88 12.20 -2.66
C THR A 4 34.24 10.94 -3.23
N VAL A 5 34.95 9.83 -3.09
CA VAL A 5 34.65 8.54 -3.70
C VAL A 5 33.49 7.90 -2.95
N LEU A 6 32.43 7.54 -3.68
CA LEU A 6 31.27 6.74 -3.24
C LEU A 6 31.64 5.29 -2.82
N SER A 7 32.93 4.96 -2.63
CA SER A 7 33.42 3.57 -2.53
C SER A 7 33.19 2.88 -1.19
N ASP A 8 32.84 3.60 -0.13
CA ASP A 8 32.97 3.07 1.23
C ASP A 8 31.63 2.74 1.91
N ILE A 9 30.51 2.82 1.20
CA ILE A 9 29.22 2.32 1.72
C ILE A 9 29.07 0.86 1.30
N LYS A 10 29.38 -0.08 2.22
CA LYS A 10 28.97 -1.48 2.10
C LYS A 10 27.44 -1.53 2.12
N MET A 11 26.82 -1.89 1.00
CA MET A 11 25.36 -1.97 0.87
C MET A 11 24.92 -3.37 0.46
N ASP A 12 23.73 -3.76 0.92
CA ASP A 12 23.06 -5.02 0.60
C ASP A 12 22.69 -5.06 -0.91
N GLU A 13 23.08 -6.13 -1.60
CA GLU A 13 22.91 -6.28 -3.06
C GLU A 13 21.44 -6.35 -3.49
N ASN A 14 20.50 -6.58 -2.57
CA ASN A 14 19.07 -6.75 -2.86
C ASN A 14 18.21 -5.48 -2.74
N GLN A 15 18.80 -4.31 -2.42
CA GLN A 15 18.01 -3.10 -2.16
C GLN A 15 17.97 -2.18 -3.39
N ILE A 16 16.76 -1.78 -3.82
CA ILE A 16 16.53 -0.84 -4.93
C ILE A 16 17.22 0.50 -4.63
N ARG A 17 18.10 0.96 -5.52
CA ARG A 17 18.75 2.28 -5.43
C ARG A 17 17.89 3.34 -6.08
N ARG A 18 17.81 4.49 -5.41
CA ARG A 18 16.93 5.60 -5.81
C ARG A 18 17.70 6.90 -5.86
N ALA A 19 17.30 7.77 -6.79
CA ALA A 19 17.79 9.15 -6.81
C ALA A 19 16.63 10.13 -6.88
N LEU A 20 16.71 11.23 -6.13
CA LEU A 20 15.80 12.37 -6.23
C LEU A 20 16.53 13.53 -6.90
N LEU A 21 16.05 13.94 -8.06
CA LEU A 21 16.51 15.10 -8.79
C LEU A 21 15.67 16.31 -8.40
N VAL A 22 16.26 17.27 -7.69
CA VAL A 22 15.60 18.54 -7.31
C VAL A 22 16.07 19.64 -8.26
N VAL A 23 15.20 20.03 -9.19
CA VAL A 23 15.57 20.85 -10.35
C VAL A 23 15.29 22.34 -10.13
N ASP A 24 16.30 23.18 -10.34
CA ASP A 24 16.23 24.63 -10.55
C ASP A 24 15.44 25.42 -9.48
N LEU A 25 15.63 25.09 -8.19
CA LEU A 25 15.09 25.88 -7.06
C LEU A 25 15.97 27.10 -6.70
N GLN A 26 16.53 27.75 -7.72
CA GLN A 26 17.40 28.93 -7.58
C GLN A 26 16.58 30.22 -7.48
N GLN A 27 17.17 31.26 -6.87
CA GLN A 27 16.48 32.51 -6.57
C GLN A 27 15.89 33.20 -7.80
N ASP A 28 16.51 33.06 -8.97
CA ASP A 28 15.96 33.62 -10.22
C ASP A 28 14.61 33.01 -10.61
N PHE A 29 14.32 31.77 -10.19
CA PHE A 29 13.06 31.07 -10.45
C PHE A 29 12.01 31.24 -9.36
N THR A 30 12.45 31.49 -8.12
CA THR A 30 11.60 31.35 -6.94
C THR A 30 11.28 32.66 -6.25
N THR A 31 12.10 33.70 -6.44
CA THR A 31 11.88 35.01 -5.81
C THR A 31 10.66 35.70 -6.44
N PRO A 32 9.71 36.23 -5.65
CA PRO A 32 8.47 36.84 -6.18
C PRO A 32 8.69 37.97 -7.20
N ASN A 33 9.76 38.75 -7.02
CA ASN A 33 10.17 39.83 -7.93
C ASN A 33 11.33 39.43 -8.86
N GLY A 34 11.66 38.15 -8.90
CA GLY A 34 12.71 37.61 -9.75
C GLY A 34 12.34 37.63 -11.23
N PRO A 35 13.33 37.37 -12.10
CA PRO A 35 13.11 37.37 -13.55
C PRO A 35 12.10 36.31 -14.01
N PHE A 36 11.95 35.21 -13.27
CA PHE A 36 10.88 34.25 -13.49
C PHE A 36 9.57 34.76 -12.87
N LYS A 37 8.72 35.38 -13.69
CA LYS A 37 7.38 35.82 -13.28
C LYS A 37 6.50 34.62 -12.90
N ASN A 38 6.53 34.23 -11.63
CA ASN A 38 5.72 33.16 -11.07
C ASN A 38 4.30 33.67 -10.77
N SER A 39 3.27 32.96 -11.26
CA SER A 39 1.86 33.23 -10.92
C SER A 39 1.04 31.97 -10.62
N TYR A 40 1.63 30.77 -10.65
CA TYR A 40 0.86 29.52 -10.61
C TYR A 40 1.40 28.43 -9.66
N PHE A 41 2.50 28.68 -8.94
CA PHE A 41 2.91 27.77 -7.86
C PHE A 41 3.34 28.54 -6.61
N LYS A 42 3.26 27.88 -5.46
CA LYS A 42 3.69 28.42 -4.16
C LYS A 42 4.97 27.73 -3.74
N ILE A 43 6.08 28.46 -3.72
CA ILE A 43 7.38 27.90 -3.36
C ILE A 43 7.40 27.35 -1.92
N ASP A 44 6.71 28.01 -0.98
CA ASP A 44 6.62 27.56 0.41
C ASP A 44 6.03 26.14 0.54
N HIS A 45 5.09 25.78 -0.35
CA HIS A 45 4.52 24.44 -0.35
C HIS A 45 5.57 23.40 -0.80
N ILE A 46 6.35 23.71 -1.84
CA ILE A 46 7.44 22.84 -2.29
C ILE A 46 8.48 22.68 -1.17
N ILE A 47 8.89 23.78 -0.53
CA ILE A 47 9.82 23.77 0.60
C ILE A 47 9.28 22.91 1.75
N SER A 48 8.02 23.09 2.13
CA SER A 48 7.37 22.32 3.21
C SER A 48 7.38 20.80 2.92
N ASN A 49 7.03 20.42 1.69
CA ASN A 49 7.01 19.01 1.28
C ASN A 49 8.42 18.43 1.26
N LEU A 50 9.40 19.14 0.68
CA LEU A 50 10.80 18.71 0.66
C LEU A 50 11.40 18.60 2.07
N THR A 51 11.11 19.55 2.95
CA THR A 51 11.57 19.53 4.36
C THR A 51 11.09 18.27 5.06
N THR A 52 9.86 17.84 4.77
CA THR A 52 9.25 16.65 5.36
C THR A 52 9.86 15.36 4.80
N ILE A 53 10.05 15.26 3.47
CA ILE A 53 10.36 13.99 2.81
C ILE A 53 11.85 13.69 2.65
N LEU A 54 12.71 14.72 2.56
CA LEU A 54 14.15 14.53 2.29
C LEU A 54 14.89 13.71 3.35
N PRO A 55 14.65 13.87 4.67
CA PRO A 55 15.28 13.02 5.68
C PRO A 55 14.99 11.54 5.44
N HIS A 56 13.72 11.20 5.19
CA HIS A 56 13.29 9.82 4.93
C HIS A 56 13.84 9.28 3.60
N PHE A 57 13.87 10.12 2.54
CA PHE A 57 14.43 9.69 1.27
C PHE A 57 15.89 9.24 1.42
N ARG A 58 16.70 9.98 2.20
CA ARG A 58 18.10 9.64 2.49
C ARG A 58 18.25 8.36 3.32
N GLU A 59 17.40 8.16 4.33
CA GLU A 59 17.41 6.96 5.19
C GLU A 59 17.10 5.65 4.42
N HIS A 60 16.39 5.73 3.29
CA HIS A 60 15.97 4.57 2.49
C HIS A 60 16.81 4.36 1.20
N ASN A 61 18.14 4.51 1.29
CA ASN A 61 19.10 4.40 0.19
C ASN A 61 18.82 5.35 -0.99
N GLY A 62 18.23 6.51 -0.72
CA GLY A 62 17.98 7.53 -1.71
C GLY A 62 19.10 8.56 -1.78
N ILE A 63 19.65 8.78 -2.96
CA ILE A 63 20.62 9.85 -3.22
C ILE A 63 19.87 11.12 -3.62
N VAL A 64 20.13 12.24 -2.97
CA VAL A 64 19.55 13.53 -3.37
C VAL A 64 20.53 14.28 -4.25
N ILE A 65 20.07 14.68 -5.45
CA ILE A 65 20.85 15.42 -6.43
C ILE A 65 20.17 16.76 -6.68
N TRP A 66 20.82 17.83 -6.23
CA TRP A 66 20.39 19.20 -6.44
C TRP A 66 20.93 19.70 -7.78
N ILE A 67 20.04 20.20 -8.62
CA ILE A 67 20.38 20.61 -9.97
C ILE A 67 20.17 22.11 -10.08
N LYS A 68 21.24 22.82 -10.43
CA LYS A 68 21.22 24.26 -10.68
C LYS A 68 21.53 24.56 -12.14
N ALA A 69 20.84 25.52 -12.71
CA ALA A 69 21.10 26.05 -14.03
C ALA A 69 22.22 27.11 -13.99
N ASP A 70 23.02 27.14 -15.06
CA ASP A 70 23.81 28.29 -15.50
C ASP A 70 23.37 28.63 -16.93
N TYR A 71 22.59 29.70 -17.06
CA TYR A 71 22.15 30.24 -18.35
C TYR A 71 22.80 31.60 -18.64
N SER A 72 24.04 31.79 -18.18
CA SER A 72 24.83 32.99 -18.50
C SER A 72 25.23 33.07 -19.97
N LYS A 73 25.35 31.92 -20.65
CA LYS A 73 25.72 31.81 -22.06
C LYS A 73 24.57 31.25 -22.90
N PHE A 74 24.23 31.96 -23.97
CA PHE A 74 23.25 31.47 -24.93
C PHE A 74 23.86 30.37 -25.80
N ILE A 75 23.45 29.14 -25.55
CA ILE A 75 23.82 28.00 -26.39
C ILE A 75 22.81 27.89 -27.53
N SER A 76 23.28 28.00 -28.77
CA SER A 76 22.41 28.09 -29.95
C SER A 76 21.88 26.74 -30.42
N GLU A 77 22.66 25.67 -30.29
CA GLU A 77 22.36 24.37 -30.90
C GLU A 77 21.74 23.40 -29.89
N PRO A 78 20.55 22.82 -30.18
CA PRO A 78 19.99 21.75 -29.35
C PRO A 78 20.82 20.48 -29.47
N LYS A 79 20.91 19.71 -28.38
CA LYS A 79 21.57 18.40 -28.38
C LYS A 79 20.55 17.28 -28.28
N TYR A 80 20.54 16.43 -29.29
CA TYR A 80 19.70 15.25 -29.31
C TYR A 80 20.48 14.07 -28.75
N LEU A 81 19.99 13.52 -27.64
CA LEU A 81 20.45 12.21 -27.19
C LEU A 81 19.95 11.16 -28.20
N THR A 82 20.75 10.11 -28.39
CA THR A 82 20.35 9.00 -29.25
C THR A 82 19.31 8.14 -28.54
N ARG A 83 18.25 7.75 -29.26
CA ARG A 83 17.26 6.79 -28.74
C ARG A 83 17.96 5.43 -28.54
N PRO A 84 17.92 4.84 -27.34
CA PRO A 84 18.36 3.46 -27.17
C PRO A 84 17.44 2.49 -27.92
N GLU A 85 17.99 1.35 -28.32
CA GLU A 85 17.22 0.29 -28.98
C GLU A 85 16.33 -0.47 -27.99
N GLY A 86 15.22 -1.02 -28.48
CA GLY A 86 14.32 -1.91 -27.72
C GLY A 86 12.85 -1.52 -27.78
N GLU A 87 11.97 -2.52 -27.64
CA GLU A 87 10.50 -2.37 -27.68
C GLU A 87 9.98 -1.32 -26.68
N ARG A 88 10.64 -1.20 -25.52
CA ARG A 88 10.33 -0.20 -24.49
C ARG A 88 10.29 1.23 -25.02
N TYR A 89 11.11 1.55 -26.03
CA TYR A 89 11.30 2.91 -26.53
C TYR A 89 10.56 3.17 -27.84
N GLU A 90 9.90 2.18 -28.41
CA GLU A 90 9.25 2.29 -29.71
C GLU A 90 8.02 3.23 -29.65
N GLY A 91 7.90 4.13 -30.63
CA GLY A 91 6.76 5.06 -30.71
C GLY A 91 6.72 6.15 -29.63
N ILE A 92 7.61 6.12 -28.64
CA ILE A 92 7.69 7.13 -27.57
C ILE A 92 8.41 8.38 -28.10
N PRO A 93 7.86 9.59 -27.93
CA PRO A 93 8.51 10.82 -28.37
C PRO A 93 9.77 11.13 -27.54
N MET A 94 10.80 11.70 -28.17
CA MET A 94 11.96 12.26 -27.47
C MET A 94 11.75 13.76 -27.19
N ASN A 95 12.72 14.38 -26.51
CA ASN A 95 12.76 15.83 -26.38
C ASN A 95 12.79 16.49 -27.78
N ASP A 96 11.94 17.49 -27.98
CA ASP A 96 11.92 18.27 -29.22
C ASP A 96 13.10 19.26 -29.26
N ALA A 97 13.19 20.06 -30.32
CA ALA A 97 14.25 21.06 -30.48
C ALA A 97 14.28 22.11 -29.35
N LEU A 98 13.12 22.39 -28.72
CA LEU A 98 13.07 23.34 -27.61
C LEU A 98 13.62 22.71 -26.34
N LEU A 99 13.12 21.52 -25.97
CA LEU A 99 13.52 20.83 -24.74
C LEU A 99 14.95 20.26 -24.79
N SER A 100 15.47 20.03 -26.00
CA SER A 100 16.87 19.68 -26.24
C SER A 100 17.81 20.89 -26.21
N GLY A 101 17.27 22.10 -26.02
CA GLY A 101 18.00 23.37 -26.06
C GLY A 101 18.34 23.95 -24.69
N SER A 102 18.74 25.23 -24.72
CA SER A 102 19.05 26.05 -23.55
C SER A 102 18.20 27.32 -23.53
N HIS A 103 18.27 28.09 -22.43
CA HIS A 103 17.61 29.38 -22.33
C HIS A 103 18.24 30.40 -23.32
N LYS A 104 17.39 31.10 -24.09
CA LYS A 104 17.82 32.00 -25.18
C LYS A 104 17.34 33.45 -25.06
N ALA A 105 16.51 33.76 -24.05
CA ALA A 105 15.83 35.06 -23.98
C ALA A 105 16.71 36.14 -23.35
N PHE A 106 17.25 35.86 -22.17
CA PHE A 106 18.13 36.76 -21.39
C PHE A 106 18.96 35.90 -20.42
N PRO A 107 20.10 36.38 -19.90
CA PRO A 107 20.89 35.59 -18.96
C PRO A 107 20.13 35.31 -17.66
N LEU A 108 20.24 34.08 -17.16
CA LEU A 108 19.62 33.64 -15.91
C LEU A 108 20.63 32.80 -15.11
N CYS A 109 20.50 32.84 -13.79
CA CYS A 109 21.30 32.08 -12.85
C CYS A 109 22.81 32.30 -13.06
N MET A 110 23.20 33.56 -13.27
CA MET A 110 24.56 33.91 -13.67
C MET A 110 25.55 33.66 -12.53
N PRO A 111 26.71 33.02 -12.81
CA PRO A 111 27.73 32.80 -11.81
C PRO A 111 28.13 34.06 -11.05
N GLY A 112 28.16 33.99 -9.73
CA GLY A 112 28.49 35.10 -8.84
C GLY A 112 27.33 36.05 -8.52
N THR A 113 26.11 35.78 -9.00
CA THR A 113 24.92 36.56 -8.66
C THR A 113 24.04 35.83 -7.64
N ASP A 114 23.14 36.56 -6.97
CA ASP A 114 22.15 35.92 -6.08
C ASP A 114 21.21 34.99 -6.83
N GLY A 115 20.94 35.28 -8.11
CA GLY A 115 20.14 34.44 -9.00
C GLY A 115 20.71 33.03 -9.23
N GLU A 116 22.03 32.84 -9.07
CA GLU A 116 22.69 31.53 -9.12
C GLU A 116 22.38 30.67 -7.90
N LYS A 117 22.21 31.31 -6.73
CA LYS A 117 22.10 30.61 -5.45
C LYS A 117 20.75 29.94 -5.32
N PHE A 118 20.69 28.90 -4.49
CA PHE A 118 19.40 28.41 -4.01
C PHE A 118 18.79 29.45 -3.04
N MET A 119 17.49 29.33 -2.76
CA MET A 119 16.92 30.09 -1.65
C MET A 119 17.54 29.65 -0.33
N PRO A 120 17.74 30.55 0.66
CA PRO A 120 18.30 30.18 1.96
C PRO A 120 17.58 28.99 2.63
N GLU A 121 16.25 28.92 2.51
CA GLU A 121 15.43 27.82 3.02
C GLU A 121 15.76 26.50 2.31
N ILE A 122 15.99 26.53 1.00
CA ILE A 122 16.41 25.37 0.22
C ILE A 122 17.87 24.98 0.56
N GLU A 123 18.78 25.95 0.66
CA GLU A 123 20.17 25.70 1.07
C GLU A 123 20.24 24.97 2.41
N SER A 124 19.35 25.31 3.36
CA SER A 124 19.27 24.64 4.65
C SER A 124 18.89 23.15 4.59
N LEU A 125 18.24 22.72 3.49
CA LEU A 125 17.84 21.33 3.27
C LEU A 125 18.98 20.48 2.67
N ILE A 126 20.00 21.12 2.09
CA ILE A 126 21.14 20.45 1.45
C ILE A 126 22.07 19.88 2.52
N LYS A 127 22.39 18.60 2.40
CA LYS A 127 23.39 17.91 3.24
C LYS A 127 24.64 17.67 2.42
N THR A 128 25.62 18.57 2.50
CA THR A 128 26.81 18.56 1.62
C THR A 128 27.70 17.32 1.78
N ASP A 129 27.54 16.58 2.87
CA ASP A 129 28.17 15.29 3.15
C ASP A 129 27.45 14.09 2.51
N GLN A 130 26.21 14.26 2.04
CA GLN A 130 25.35 13.17 1.54
C GLN A 130 24.76 13.44 0.14
N ASP A 131 24.59 14.71 -0.22
CA ASP A 131 23.93 15.13 -1.44
C ASP A 131 24.94 15.52 -2.53
N ILE A 132 24.49 15.47 -3.78
CA ILE A 132 25.28 15.89 -4.94
C ILE A 132 24.68 17.19 -5.50
N ILE A 133 25.54 18.11 -5.93
CA ILE A 133 25.12 19.33 -6.65
C ILE A 133 25.67 19.28 -8.08
N ILE A 134 24.78 19.40 -9.07
CA ILE A 134 25.13 19.45 -10.49
C ILE A 134 24.75 20.80 -11.07
N THR A 135 25.63 21.36 -11.89
CA THR A 135 25.34 22.56 -12.68
C THR A 135 25.06 22.14 -14.13
N LYS A 136 23.93 22.58 -14.69
CA LYS A 136 23.54 22.31 -16.08
C LYS A 136 23.45 23.58 -16.90
N THR A 137 23.74 23.48 -18.19
CA THR A 137 23.62 24.59 -19.15
C THR A 137 22.50 24.40 -20.17
N TYR A 138 21.85 23.24 -20.19
CA TYR A 138 20.67 22.92 -21.00
C TYR A 138 19.44 22.73 -20.11
N TYR A 139 18.25 22.61 -20.72
CA TYR A 139 17.05 22.31 -19.96
C TYR A 139 17.09 20.93 -19.31
N SER A 140 17.51 19.90 -20.04
CA SER A 140 17.77 18.58 -19.45
C SER A 140 19.05 18.59 -18.64
N ALA A 141 18.98 18.01 -17.44
CA ALA A 141 20.15 17.82 -16.61
C ALA A 141 21.10 16.72 -17.09
N PHE A 142 20.69 15.87 -18.04
CA PHE A 142 21.56 14.84 -18.63
C PHE A 142 22.53 15.41 -19.67
N THR A 143 22.15 16.51 -20.32
CA THR A 143 22.93 17.09 -21.40
C THR A 143 24.15 17.84 -20.88
N ASP A 144 25.34 17.43 -21.32
CA ASP A 144 26.63 18.02 -20.95
C ASP A 144 26.93 18.02 -19.44
N THR A 145 26.43 17.01 -18.73
CA THR A 145 26.78 16.75 -17.32
C THR A 145 27.20 15.29 -17.13
N ASN A 146 27.66 14.94 -15.93
CA ASN A 146 27.95 13.56 -15.53
C ASN A 146 26.75 12.86 -14.87
N LEU A 147 25.53 13.37 -15.01
CA LEU A 147 24.34 12.83 -14.34
C LEU A 147 24.08 11.37 -14.76
N ALA A 148 24.24 11.02 -16.04
CA ALA A 148 24.05 9.65 -16.52
C ALA A 148 25.00 8.65 -15.82
N ASP A 149 26.26 9.05 -15.60
CA ASP A 149 27.25 8.21 -14.92
C ASP A 149 26.93 8.06 -13.43
N ILE A 150 26.43 9.12 -12.79
CA ILE A 150 25.99 9.09 -11.38
C ILE A 150 24.79 8.13 -11.22
N LEU A 151 23.87 8.14 -12.18
CA LEU A 151 22.64 7.36 -12.12
C LEU A 151 22.79 5.93 -12.67
N LYS A 152 23.95 5.52 -13.19
CA LYS A 152 24.13 4.24 -13.89
C LYS A 152 23.62 3.01 -13.13
N ASP A 153 23.73 3.01 -11.80
CA ASP A 153 23.31 1.92 -10.91
C ASP A 153 21.99 2.21 -10.18
N VAL A 154 21.30 3.31 -10.53
CA VAL A 154 20.03 3.74 -9.94
C VAL A 154 18.87 3.19 -10.76
N GLN A 155 17.97 2.45 -10.11
CA GLN A 155 16.80 1.88 -10.77
C GLN A 155 15.65 2.88 -10.85
N GLU A 156 15.40 3.62 -9.76
CA GLU A 156 14.28 4.56 -9.66
C GLU A 156 14.77 6.01 -9.59
N VAL A 157 14.31 6.84 -10.52
CA VAL A 157 14.62 8.28 -10.56
C VAL A 157 13.36 9.07 -10.25
N HIS A 158 13.36 9.77 -9.12
CA HIS A 158 12.33 10.70 -8.70
C HIS A 158 12.72 12.10 -9.14
N ILE A 159 11.78 12.89 -9.65
CA ILE A 159 12.05 14.23 -10.17
C ILE A 159 11.03 15.23 -9.63
N CYS A 160 11.52 16.37 -9.15
CA CYS A 160 10.71 17.50 -8.73
C CYS A 160 11.40 18.83 -9.05
N GLY A 161 10.73 19.95 -8.74
CA GLY A 161 11.25 21.29 -8.91
C GLY A 161 10.67 22.04 -10.11
N LEU A 162 11.51 22.85 -10.76
CA LEU A 162 11.13 23.85 -11.74
C LEU A 162 11.91 23.67 -13.05
N VAL A 163 11.39 24.06 -14.20
CA VAL A 163 9.99 24.41 -14.49
C VAL A 163 9.31 23.18 -15.07
N THR A 164 8.07 22.87 -14.65
CA THR A 164 7.39 21.59 -15.00
C THR A 164 7.46 21.23 -16.48
N GLY A 165 7.13 22.17 -17.37
CA GLY A 165 7.07 21.96 -18.82
C GLY A 165 8.35 22.29 -19.58
N VAL A 166 9.44 22.55 -18.86
CA VAL A 166 10.75 22.86 -19.44
C VAL A 166 11.78 21.92 -18.83
N CYS A 167 12.58 22.35 -17.85
CA CYS A 167 13.70 21.58 -17.31
C CYS A 167 13.28 20.25 -16.67
N VAL A 168 12.16 20.24 -15.93
CA VAL A 168 11.62 19.00 -15.35
C VAL A 168 11.21 18.03 -16.45
N GLN A 169 10.42 18.47 -17.43
CA GLN A 169 9.99 17.60 -18.53
C GLN A 169 11.18 17.10 -19.35
N ALA A 170 12.14 17.98 -19.69
CA ALA A 170 13.33 17.60 -20.45
C ALA A 170 14.14 16.52 -19.72
N THR A 171 14.41 16.74 -18.44
CA THR A 171 15.14 15.78 -17.58
C THR A 171 14.35 14.49 -17.38
N THR A 172 13.03 14.55 -17.28
CA THR A 172 12.15 13.38 -17.14
C THR A 172 12.18 12.51 -18.40
N THR A 173 12.08 13.13 -19.58
CA THR A 173 12.19 12.43 -20.86
C THR A 173 13.52 11.70 -20.95
N ASP A 174 14.62 12.38 -20.65
CA ASP A 174 15.95 11.78 -20.78
C ASP A 174 16.19 10.69 -19.73
N ALA A 175 15.75 10.86 -18.47
CA ALA A 175 15.82 9.80 -17.46
C ALA A 175 15.12 8.52 -17.91
N PHE A 176 13.97 8.65 -18.59
CA PHE A 176 13.25 7.51 -19.16
C PHE A 176 14.06 6.82 -20.26
N PHE A 177 14.62 7.59 -21.20
CA PHE A 177 15.46 7.03 -22.28
C PHE A 177 16.79 6.48 -21.76
N HIS A 178 17.31 6.95 -20.63
CA HIS A 178 18.44 6.32 -19.93
C HIS A 178 18.07 5.02 -19.21
N GLY A 179 16.81 4.57 -19.29
CA GLY A 179 16.37 3.26 -18.81
C GLY A 179 15.84 3.24 -17.38
N HIS A 180 15.80 4.38 -16.69
CA HIS A 180 15.30 4.43 -15.32
C HIS A 180 13.78 4.26 -15.25
N LYS A 181 13.28 3.75 -14.13
CA LYS A 181 11.87 3.85 -13.77
C LYS A 181 11.65 5.24 -13.16
N VAL A 182 10.85 6.08 -13.82
CA VAL A 182 10.77 7.50 -13.49
C VAL A 182 9.49 7.83 -12.73
N PHE A 183 9.64 8.60 -11.66
CA PHE A 183 8.56 9.13 -10.85
C PHE A 183 8.63 10.65 -10.79
N VAL A 184 7.49 11.31 -10.84
CA VAL A 184 7.41 12.77 -10.73
C VAL A 184 6.51 13.15 -9.57
N TRP A 185 7.04 13.97 -8.65
CA TRP A 185 6.35 14.40 -7.42
C TRP A 185 5.49 15.62 -7.69
N THR A 186 4.19 15.42 -7.92
CA THR A 186 3.28 16.47 -8.43
C THR A 186 3.07 17.65 -7.50
N ASP A 187 3.21 17.43 -6.19
CA ASP A 187 3.12 18.41 -5.12
C ASP A 187 4.44 19.16 -4.85
N CYS A 188 5.51 18.79 -5.56
CA CYS A 188 6.81 19.45 -5.51
C CYS A 188 7.21 20.07 -6.86
N LEU A 189 6.22 20.48 -7.68
CA LEU A 189 6.44 21.08 -9.00
C LEU A 189 5.98 22.53 -9.06
N GLY A 190 6.55 23.29 -10.00
CA GLY A 190 6.04 24.62 -10.32
C GLY A 190 6.18 25.04 -11.77
N HIS A 191 5.27 25.93 -12.17
CA HIS A 191 5.19 26.48 -13.52
C HIS A 191 4.68 27.93 -13.48
N ARG A 192 5.00 28.72 -14.51
CA ARG A 192 4.57 30.13 -14.62
C ARG A 192 3.08 30.34 -14.94
N ASN A 193 2.37 29.29 -15.36
CA ASN A 193 0.94 29.35 -15.68
C ASN A 193 0.32 27.96 -15.70
N GLU A 194 -0.98 27.90 -15.47
CA GLU A 194 -1.75 26.67 -15.37
C GLU A 194 -1.72 25.82 -16.65
N LYS A 195 -1.97 26.45 -17.80
CA LYS A 195 -2.14 25.75 -19.08
C LYS A 195 -0.88 24.97 -19.45
N GLY A 196 0.29 25.59 -19.30
CA GLY A 196 1.57 24.94 -19.56
C GLY A 196 1.87 23.83 -18.55
N HIS A 197 1.54 24.04 -17.27
CA HIS A 197 1.68 23.01 -16.24
C HIS A 197 0.86 21.76 -16.59
N ARG A 198 -0.45 21.91 -16.83
CA ARG A 198 -1.35 20.80 -17.17
C ARG A 198 -0.93 20.06 -18.43
N LYS A 199 -0.50 20.78 -19.47
CA LYS A 199 0.00 20.17 -20.72
C LYS A 199 1.24 19.31 -20.45
N ALA A 200 2.19 19.83 -19.67
CA ALA A 200 3.41 19.10 -19.32
C ALA A 200 3.10 17.85 -18.51
N LEU A 201 2.28 17.95 -17.45
CA LEU A 201 1.88 16.79 -16.65
C LEU A 201 1.21 15.71 -17.51
N SER A 202 0.33 16.11 -18.44
CA SER A 202 -0.34 15.16 -19.34
C SER A 202 0.64 14.45 -20.27
N ASN A 203 1.66 15.15 -20.78
CA ASN A 203 2.69 14.55 -21.61
C ASN A 203 3.58 13.59 -20.81
N ILE A 204 4.04 14.03 -19.63
CA ILE A 204 4.89 13.23 -18.74
C ILE A 204 4.20 11.94 -18.34
N LYS A 205 2.96 12.04 -17.84
CA LYS A 205 2.17 10.88 -17.42
C LYS A 205 1.92 9.88 -18.56
N ARG A 206 1.73 10.39 -19.77
CA ARG A 206 1.41 9.57 -20.93
C ARG A 206 2.60 8.71 -21.38
N TRP A 207 3.82 9.23 -21.24
CA TRP A 207 4.96 8.66 -21.95
C TRP A 207 6.14 8.25 -21.07
N TYR A 208 6.43 8.97 -19.98
CA TYR A 208 7.76 8.92 -19.37
C TYR A 208 7.76 8.48 -17.91
N ALA A 209 6.75 8.87 -17.12
CA ALA A 209 6.82 8.73 -15.67
C ALA A 209 5.48 8.45 -15.00
N THR A 210 5.55 7.78 -13.85
CA THR A 210 4.44 7.65 -12.91
C THR A 210 4.34 8.92 -12.05
N MET A 211 3.14 9.50 -12.01
CA MET A 211 2.88 10.70 -11.22
C MET A 211 2.46 10.32 -9.81
N ILE A 212 3.17 10.82 -8.80
CA ILE A 212 2.89 10.53 -7.38
C ILE A 212 2.91 11.82 -6.56
N ASN A 213 2.28 11.80 -5.39
CA ASN A 213 2.51 12.81 -4.36
C ASN A 213 3.73 12.41 -3.53
N SER A 214 4.54 13.37 -3.06
CA SER A 214 5.73 13.09 -2.25
C SER A 214 5.40 12.31 -0.96
N SER A 215 4.23 12.50 -0.37
CA SER A 215 3.76 11.73 0.80
C SER A 215 3.39 10.27 0.47
N ASN A 216 2.99 9.97 -0.76
CA ASN A 216 2.73 8.58 -1.18
C ASN A 216 4.02 7.77 -1.27
N TYR A 217 5.16 8.43 -1.56
CA TYR A 217 6.48 7.78 -1.48
C TYR A 217 6.78 7.34 -0.05
N TYR A 218 6.49 8.17 0.97
CA TYR A 218 6.69 7.80 2.38
C TYR A 218 5.96 6.49 2.74
N GLN A 219 4.70 6.34 2.31
CA GLN A 219 3.92 5.15 2.59
C GLN A 219 4.44 3.91 1.85
N GLN A 220 4.85 4.03 0.58
CA GLN A 220 5.36 2.87 -0.17
C GLN A 220 6.78 2.47 0.27
N ALA A 221 7.70 3.43 0.45
CA ALA A 221 9.11 3.15 0.76
C ALA A 221 9.34 2.60 2.18
N THR A 222 8.49 2.94 3.15
CA THR A 222 8.55 2.36 4.51
C THR A 222 7.92 0.97 4.61
N LEU A 223 7.17 0.55 3.58
CA LEU A 223 6.36 -0.67 3.59
C LEU A 223 6.87 -1.74 2.62
N THR A 224 7.84 -1.44 1.74
CA THR A 224 8.50 -2.47 0.92
C THR A 224 9.31 -3.41 1.81
N THR A 225 8.91 -4.67 1.88
CA THR A 225 9.52 -5.72 2.70
C THR A 225 9.90 -6.92 1.82
N SER A 226 10.85 -7.76 2.26
CA SER A 226 11.24 -8.97 1.52
C SER A 226 10.14 -10.04 1.44
N LYS A 227 9.11 -9.90 2.27
CA LYS A 227 7.90 -10.74 2.29
C LYS A 227 6.69 -9.92 2.76
N PRO A 228 5.45 -10.27 2.38
CA PRO A 228 4.27 -9.55 2.80
C PRO A 228 4.13 -9.53 4.33
N THR A 229 3.59 -8.43 4.86
CA THR A 229 3.27 -8.27 6.29
C THR A 229 1.77 -8.33 6.50
N LEU A 230 1.30 -9.26 7.33
CA LEU A 230 -0.09 -9.32 7.78
C LEU A 230 -0.22 -8.72 9.18
N TYR A 231 -0.90 -7.59 9.29
CA TYR A 231 -1.37 -7.04 10.56
C TYR A 231 -2.67 -7.74 10.96
N PHE A 232 -2.68 -8.38 12.13
CA PHE A 232 -3.78 -9.26 12.53
C PHE A 232 -4.13 -9.14 14.02
N VAL A 233 -5.35 -9.52 14.37
CA VAL A 233 -5.80 -9.67 15.76
C VAL A 233 -6.03 -11.15 16.05
N ASN A 234 -5.41 -11.66 17.11
CA ASN A 234 -5.56 -13.05 17.52
C ASN A 234 -7.03 -13.37 17.91
N GLY A 235 -7.60 -14.42 17.34
CA GLY A 235 -8.99 -14.83 17.57
C GLY A 235 -10.04 -14.04 16.78
N SER A 236 -9.63 -13.08 15.94
CA SER A 236 -10.54 -12.39 15.02
C SER A 236 -10.83 -13.26 13.80
N ILE A 237 -12.11 -13.49 13.48
CA ILE A 237 -12.55 -14.24 12.29
C ILE A 237 -11.92 -13.66 11.01
N PRO A 238 -12.05 -12.34 10.71
CA PRO A 238 -11.41 -11.74 9.54
C PRO A 238 -9.90 -12.02 9.44
N SER A 239 -9.18 -11.92 10.56
CA SER A 239 -7.73 -12.18 10.59
C SER A 239 -7.40 -13.65 10.30
N TRP A 240 -8.20 -14.56 10.88
CA TRP A 240 -8.02 -15.99 10.71
C TRP A 240 -8.27 -16.44 9.27
N ARG A 241 -9.28 -15.88 8.57
CA ARG A 241 -9.53 -16.14 7.14
C ARG A 241 -8.24 -15.98 6.31
N VAL A 242 -7.56 -14.85 6.48
CA VAL A 242 -6.34 -14.51 5.72
C VAL A 242 -5.15 -15.37 6.15
N MET A 243 -4.94 -15.57 7.45
CA MET A 243 -3.85 -16.44 7.94
C MET A 243 -3.97 -17.87 7.40
N MET A 244 -5.18 -18.41 7.37
CA MET A 244 -5.44 -19.76 6.85
C MET A 244 -5.11 -19.85 5.36
N ALA A 245 -5.50 -18.85 4.56
CA ALA A 245 -5.17 -18.79 3.14
C ALA A 245 -3.67 -18.65 2.88
N LEU A 246 -2.96 -17.76 3.60
CA LEU A 246 -1.50 -17.60 3.46
C LEU A 246 -0.76 -18.92 3.73
N TYR A 247 -1.13 -19.62 4.81
CA TYR A 247 -0.50 -20.91 5.14
C TYR A 247 -0.84 -22.02 4.14
N GLU A 248 -2.08 -22.10 3.64
CA GLU A 248 -2.46 -23.12 2.66
C GLU A 248 -1.80 -22.88 1.30
N LYS A 249 -1.69 -21.61 0.87
CA LYS A 249 -0.98 -21.23 -0.34
C LYS A 249 0.53 -21.44 -0.23
N GLY A 250 1.07 -21.47 0.99
CA GLY A 250 2.51 -21.58 1.22
C GLY A 250 3.26 -20.27 1.01
N ILE A 251 2.58 -19.13 1.19
CA ILE A 251 3.19 -17.80 1.12
C ILE A 251 3.96 -17.56 2.42
N ASP A 252 5.27 -17.27 2.33
CA ASP A 252 6.02 -16.78 3.49
C ASP A 252 5.61 -15.34 3.78
N PHE A 253 5.30 -15.03 5.03
CA PHE A 253 4.83 -13.71 5.45
C PHE A 253 5.33 -13.37 6.86
N GLU A 254 5.30 -12.09 7.19
CA GLU A 254 5.51 -11.58 8.54
C GLU A 254 4.14 -11.33 9.21
N GLY A 255 3.86 -11.99 10.34
CA GLY A 255 2.65 -11.73 11.11
C GLY A 255 2.88 -10.69 12.21
N LYS A 256 2.26 -9.50 12.10
CA LYS A 256 2.27 -8.46 13.15
C LYS A 256 0.96 -8.50 13.94
N ARG A 257 1.01 -9.11 15.13
CA ARG A 257 -0.15 -9.20 16.04
C ARG A 257 -0.40 -7.85 16.71
N LEU A 258 -1.59 -7.29 16.51
CA LEU A 258 -2.07 -6.10 17.20
C LEU A 258 -2.91 -6.46 18.44
N LYS A 259 -2.68 -5.75 19.54
CA LYS A 259 -3.43 -5.90 20.79
C LYS A 259 -4.59 -4.89 20.85
N VAL A 260 -5.81 -5.42 20.86
CA VAL A 260 -7.05 -4.61 20.94
C VAL A 260 -7.59 -4.45 22.37
N MET A 261 -7.00 -5.16 23.33
CA MET A 261 -7.34 -5.09 24.76
C MET A 261 -6.37 -4.19 25.55
N SER A 262 -5.39 -3.56 24.89
CA SER A 262 -4.47 -2.59 25.49
C SER A 262 -5.09 -1.19 25.51
N THR A 263 -4.54 -0.31 26.35
CA THR A 263 -4.86 1.11 26.39
C THR A 263 -3.58 1.92 26.14
N PRO A 264 -3.46 2.64 25.00
CA PRO A 264 -4.40 2.68 23.88
C PRO A 264 -4.45 1.36 23.09
N LYS A 265 -5.53 1.16 22.31
CA LYS A 265 -5.63 0.04 21.38
C LYS A 265 -4.59 0.21 20.29
N GLU A 266 -3.77 -0.81 20.02
CA GLU A 266 -2.72 -0.71 19.00
C GLU A 266 -3.30 -0.46 17.59
N THR A 267 -4.53 -0.92 17.33
CA THR A 267 -5.27 -0.63 16.09
C THR A 267 -5.68 0.84 15.93
N LYS A 268 -5.51 1.66 16.96
CA LYS A 268 -5.78 3.10 16.96
C LYS A 268 -4.50 3.92 17.18
N SER A 269 -3.33 3.28 17.14
CA SER A 269 -2.04 3.99 17.12
C SER A 269 -1.91 4.83 15.86
N ALA A 270 -1.22 5.97 15.95
CA ALA A 270 -0.93 6.81 14.78
C ALA A 270 -0.19 6.04 13.68
N GLU A 271 0.74 5.16 14.10
CA GLU A 271 1.52 4.28 13.23
C GLU A 271 0.62 3.35 12.41
N PHE A 272 -0.32 2.64 13.05
CA PHE A 272 -1.21 1.74 12.31
C PHE A 272 -2.29 2.48 11.51
N LEU A 273 -2.78 3.62 12.01
CA LEU A 273 -3.74 4.45 11.28
C LEU A 273 -3.15 5.05 9.99
N ALA A 274 -1.83 5.28 9.95
CA ALA A 274 -1.13 5.68 8.73
C ALA A 274 -1.12 4.56 7.66
N ILE A 275 -1.24 3.28 8.07
CA ILE A 275 -1.31 2.12 7.18
C ILE A 275 -2.77 1.84 6.78
N ASN A 276 -3.67 1.76 7.75
CA ASN A 276 -5.10 1.57 7.53
C ASN A 276 -5.90 2.63 8.28
N PRO A 277 -6.49 3.63 7.59
CA PRO A 277 -7.23 4.71 8.24
C PRO A 277 -8.49 4.25 8.96
N ARG A 278 -9.03 3.06 8.64
CA ARG A 278 -10.13 2.46 9.40
C ARG A 278 -9.66 1.91 10.76
N GLY A 279 -8.36 1.64 10.90
CA GLY A 279 -7.77 1.05 12.09
C GLY A 279 -8.43 -0.30 12.43
N LEU A 280 -8.57 -1.16 11.42
CA LEU A 280 -9.18 -2.49 11.48
C LEU A 280 -8.20 -3.55 10.95
N THR A 281 -8.41 -4.79 11.37
CA THR A 281 -7.63 -5.95 10.90
C THR A 281 -8.55 -6.98 10.26
N PRO A 282 -8.06 -7.78 9.29
CA PRO A 282 -6.69 -7.82 8.79
C PRO A 282 -6.33 -6.63 7.90
N THR A 283 -5.03 -6.35 7.82
CA THR A 283 -4.44 -5.48 6.79
C THR A 283 -3.18 -6.17 6.30
N LEU A 284 -3.14 -6.42 5.00
CA LEU A 284 -1.98 -6.98 4.32
C LEU A 284 -1.21 -5.82 3.67
N VAL A 285 0.08 -5.76 3.94
CA VAL A 285 1.04 -4.91 3.22
C VAL A 285 1.89 -5.85 2.38
N ASP A 286 1.85 -5.71 1.06
CA ASP A 286 2.65 -6.52 0.14
C ASP A 286 4.09 -6.01 0.05
N THR A 287 4.96 -6.83 -0.52
CA THR A 287 6.39 -6.59 -0.78
C THR A 287 6.67 -5.31 -1.57
N ASP A 288 5.74 -4.87 -2.43
CA ASP A 288 5.83 -3.62 -3.19
C ASP A 288 5.29 -2.39 -2.43
N GLY A 289 4.87 -2.59 -1.17
CA GLY A 289 4.25 -1.56 -0.33
C GLY A 289 2.75 -1.35 -0.59
N SER A 290 2.13 -2.12 -1.48
CA SER A 290 0.68 -2.09 -1.69
C SER A 290 -0.05 -2.52 -0.42
N ILE A 291 -1.11 -1.79 -0.06
CA ILE A 291 -1.90 -2.06 1.14
C ILE A 291 -3.28 -2.54 0.71
N ILE A 292 -3.70 -3.68 1.24
CA ILE A 292 -5.07 -4.19 1.06
C ILE A 292 -5.68 -4.58 2.41
N ALA A 293 -6.92 -4.16 2.61
CA ALA A 293 -7.76 -4.47 3.77
C ALA A 293 -9.03 -5.20 3.31
N GLU A 294 -9.90 -5.57 4.26
CA GLU A 294 -11.08 -6.44 4.09
C GLU A 294 -10.73 -7.91 3.82
N SER A 295 -10.99 -8.78 4.80
CA SER A 295 -10.53 -10.18 4.76
C SER A 295 -10.91 -10.94 3.49
N LEU A 296 -12.15 -10.80 2.99
CA LEU A 296 -12.60 -11.49 1.78
C LEU A 296 -11.96 -10.92 0.51
N ALA A 297 -11.70 -9.61 0.46
CA ALA A 297 -10.96 -8.99 -0.65
C ALA A 297 -9.51 -9.46 -0.66
N ILE A 298 -8.88 -9.57 0.51
CA ILE A 298 -7.53 -10.12 0.66
C ILE A 298 -7.48 -11.57 0.14
N LEU A 299 -8.48 -12.40 0.40
CA LEU A 299 -8.52 -13.78 -0.15
C LEU A 299 -8.42 -13.78 -1.69
N HIS A 300 -9.20 -12.94 -2.37
CA HIS A 300 -9.15 -12.81 -3.82
C HIS A 300 -7.83 -12.23 -4.31
N TYR A 301 -7.29 -11.22 -3.62
CA TYR A 301 -5.99 -10.63 -3.93
C TYR A 301 -4.87 -11.67 -3.87
N LEU A 302 -4.85 -12.52 -2.84
CA LEU A 302 -3.85 -13.58 -2.73
C LEU A 302 -3.93 -14.58 -3.89
N GLU A 303 -5.13 -14.91 -4.37
CA GLU A 303 -5.27 -15.81 -5.53
C GLU A 303 -4.77 -15.17 -6.83
N GLU A 304 -5.11 -13.90 -7.06
CA GLU A 304 -4.77 -13.19 -8.29
C GLU A 304 -3.28 -12.84 -8.37
N TYR A 305 -2.68 -12.35 -7.27
CA TYR A 305 -1.35 -11.75 -7.27
C TYR A 305 -0.25 -12.67 -6.72
N TYR A 306 -0.59 -13.88 -6.25
CA TYR A 306 0.37 -14.95 -5.93
C TYR A 306 0.12 -16.23 -6.76
N PRO A 307 0.12 -16.17 -8.11
CA PRO A 307 -0.26 -17.29 -8.96
C PRO A 307 0.74 -18.46 -8.94
N ASN A 308 1.98 -18.23 -8.50
CA ASN A 308 3.03 -19.26 -8.38
C ASN A 308 2.94 -20.10 -7.10
N THR A 309 1.84 -19.98 -6.36
CA THR A 309 1.57 -20.70 -5.11
C THR A 309 0.43 -21.69 -5.30
N LEU A 310 0.08 -22.48 -4.28
CA LEU A 310 -1.03 -23.43 -4.41
C LEU A 310 -2.33 -22.68 -4.79
N PRO A 311 -2.98 -22.99 -5.94
CA PRO A 311 -4.23 -22.37 -6.31
C PRO A 311 -5.35 -22.86 -5.38
N LEU A 312 -6.16 -21.93 -4.88
CA LEU A 312 -7.29 -22.22 -4.00
C LEU A 312 -8.63 -21.93 -4.65
N VAL A 313 -8.63 -21.73 -5.97
CA VAL A 313 -9.81 -21.57 -6.79
C VAL A 313 -9.75 -22.54 -7.99
N PRO A 314 -10.78 -23.38 -8.20
CA PRO A 314 -10.84 -24.26 -9.36
C PRO A 314 -10.87 -23.50 -10.69
N VAL A 315 -10.22 -24.04 -11.72
CA VAL A 315 -10.27 -23.49 -13.10
C VAL A 315 -11.64 -23.73 -13.73
N GLU A 316 -12.28 -24.85 -13.41
CA GLU A 316 -13.59 -25.22 -13.95
C GLU A 316 -14.67 -24.25 -13.49
N LYS A 317 -15.30 -23.56 -14.45
CA LYS A 317 -16.32 -22.53 -14.18
C LYS A 317 -17.46 -23.03 -13.29
N SER A 318 -17.87 -24.29 -13.46
CA SER A 318 -18.97 -24.90 -12.71
C SER A 318 -18.68 -25.08 -11.21
N GLU A 319 -17.40 -25.22 -10.83
CA GLU A 319 -16.96 -25.27 -9.43
C GLU A 319 -16.56 -23.87 -8.93
N HIS A 320 -15.88 -23.08 -9.76
CA HIS A 320 -15.46 -21.72 -9.42
C HIS A 320 -16.65 -20.84 -9.00
N ILE A 321 -17.79 -20.90 -9.72
CA ILE A 321 -18.99 -20.14 -9.34
C ILE A 321 -19.45 -20.48 -7.92
N LYS A 322 -19.38 -21.76 -7.51
CA LYS A 322 -19.74 -22.17 -6.15
C LYS A 322 -18.76 -21.61 -5.12
N VAL A 323 -17.46 -21.62 -5.43
CA VAL A 323 -16.43 -21.05 -4.55
C VAL A 323 -16.69 -19.56 -4.33
N LEU A 324 -16.88 -18.78 -5.40
CA LEU A 324 -17.19 -17.34 -5.29
C LEU A 324 -18.44 -17.09 -4.44
N GLN A 325 -19.50 -17.87 -4.69
CA GLN A 325 -20.75 -17.75 -3.95
C GLN A 325 -20.56 -18.08 -2.45
N ARG A 326 -19.89 -19.19 -2.12
CA ARG A 326 -19.67 -19.61 -0.73
C ARG A 326 -18.74 -18.66 0.04
N ILE A 327 -17.76 -18.04 -0.61
CA ILE A 327 -16.92 -17.00 0.02
C ILE A 327 -17.78 -15.87 0.56
N GLN A 328 -18.69 -15.33 -0.26
CA GLN A 328 -19.55 -14.22 0.13
C GLN A 328 -20.66 -14.65 1.09
N GLU A 329 -21.30 -15.80 0.85
CA GLU A 329 -22.33 -16.34 1.75
C GLU A 329 -21.80 -16.60 3.16
N SER A 330 -20.50 -16.86 3.34
CA SER A 330 -19.91 -17.04 4.67
C SER A 330 -20.11 -15.83 5.61
N GLN A 331 -20.41 -14.65 5.04
CA GLN A 331 -20.74 -13.45 5.80
C GLN A 331 -22.16 -13.50 6.40
N ASN A 332 -23.11 -14.21 5.79
CA ASN A 332 -24.48 -14.34 6.31
C ASN A 332 -24.48 -14.86 7.75
N LEU A 333 -23.71 -15.91 8.02
CA LEU A 333 -23.63 -16.48 9.37
C LEU A 333 -23.05 -15.47 10.37
N VAL A 334 -22.08 -14.65 9.95
CA VAL A 334 -21.51 -13.58 10.78
C VAL A 334 -22.58 -12.56 11.16
N ASP A 335 -23.29 -12.05 10.16
CA ASP A 335 -24.33 -11.03 10.33
C ASP A 335 -25.48 -11.56 11.18
N ILE A 336 -25.81 -12.85 11.06
CA ILE A 336 -26.87 -13.49 11.84
C ILE A 336 -26.49 -13.62 13.31
N TYR A 337 -25.26 -14.00 13.66
CA TYR A 337 -24.90 -14.22 15.07
C TYR A 337 -24.52 -12.92 15.81
N GLU A 338 -24.11 -11.86 15.10
CA GLU A 338 -23.62 -10.59 15.67
C GLU A 338 -24.53 -10.00 16.77
N PRO A 339 -25.87 -10.00 16.64
CA PRO A 339 -26.75 -9.52 17.71
C PRO A 339 -26.54 -10.23 19.05
N LEU A 340 -26.22 -11.53 19.05
CA LEU A 340 -25.93 -12.26 20.29
C LEU A 340 -24.63 -11.78 20.93
N GLU A 341 -23.62 -11.42 20.14
CA GLU A 341 -22.38 -10.84 20.65
C GLU A 341 -22.59 -9.45 21.25
N GLU A 342 -23.36 -8.61 20.58
CA GLU A 342 -23.70 -7.30 21.09
C GLU A 342 -24.39 -7.39 22.45
N ILE A 343 -25.39 -8.27 22.57
CA ILE A 343 -26.10 -8.49 23.83
C ILE A 343 -25.14 -9.01 24.92
N VAL A 344 -24.28 -9.98 24.62
CA VAL A 344 -23.43 -10.61 25.64
C VAL A 344 -22.25 -9.73 26.06
N PHE A 345 -21.65 -8.97 25.13
CA PHE A 345 -20.40 -8.23 25.39
C PHE A 345 -20.57 -6.73 25.56
N LYS A 346 -21.64 -6.12 25.03
CA LYS A 346 -21.84 -4.66 25.02
C LYS A 346 -23.04 -4.21 25.84
N THR A 347 -24.09 -5.02 25.96
CA THR A 347 -25.27 -4.67 26.76
C THR A 347 -25.05 -4.94 28.26
N PRO A 348 -25.37 -3.99 29.16
CA PRO A 348 -25.33 -4.20 30.61
C PRO A 348 -26.13 -5.43 31.04
N LYS A 349 -25.63 -6.19 32.02
CA LYS A 349 -26.20 -7.52 32.38
C LYS A 349 -27.67 -7.44 32.79
N GLU A 350 -28.03 -6.39 33.50
CA GLU A 350 -29.38 -6.05 33.96
C GLU A 350 -30.37 -5.78 32.82
N GLU A 351 -29.89 -5.39 31.64
CA GLU A 351 -30.72 -5.10 30.46
C GLU A 351 -30.84 -6.31 29.51
N GLN A 352 -29.95 -7.31 29.62
CA GLN A 352 -29.89 -8.42 28.67
C GLN A 352 -31.18 -9.25 28.60
N SER A 353 -31.91 -9.39 29.70
CA SER A 353 -33.18 -10.14 29.74
C SER A 353 -34.28 -9.50 28.89
N SER A 354 -34.24 -8.18 28.70
CA SER A 354 -35.19 -7.45 27.85
C SER A 354 -35.07 -7.81 26.35
N HIS A 355 -33.96 -8.42 25.93
CA HIS A 355 -33.70 -8.82 24.55
C HIS A 355 -34.14 -10.26 24.21
N LYS A 356 -34.91 -10.92 25.08
CA LYS A 356 -35.32 -12.33 24.94
C LYS A 356 -35.87 -12.70 23.56
N ASP A 357 -36.81 -11.93 23.02
CA ASP A 357 -37.45 -12.26 21.72
C ASP A 357 -36.44 -12.15 20.56
N SER A 358 -35.54 -11.17 20.63
CA SER A 358 -34.43 -11.03 19.69
C SER A 358 -33.47 -12.23 19.77
N ILE A 359 -33.15 -12.68 20.98
CA ILE A 359 -32.32 -13.87 21.21
C ILE A 359 -32.96 -15.11 20.59
N ILE A 360 -34.25 -15.38 20.89
CA ILE A 360 -34.97 -16.55 20.38
C ILE A 360 -35.00 -16.55 18.85
N LYS A 361 -35.35 -15.40 18.25
CA LYS A 361 -35.36 -15.23 16.80
C LYS A 361 -33.97 -15.47 16.21
N THR A 362 -32.93 -14.93 16.82
CA THR A 362 -31.55 -15.06 16.33
C THR A 362 -31.07 -16.52 16.41
N LEU A 363 -31.36 -17.25 17.49
CA LEU A 363 -31.05 -18.67 17.61
C LEU A 363 -31.75 -19.52 16.53
N GLN A 364 -33.01 -19.20 16.20
CA GLN A 364 -33.73 -19.86 15.11
C GLN A 364 -33.10 -19.58 13.75
N LEU A 365 -32.67 -18.33 13.50
CA LEU A 365 -31.98 -17.95 12.26
C LEU A 365 -30.62 -18.64 12.13
N ILE A 366 -29.87 -18.80 13.23
CA ILE A 366 -28.62 -19.58 13.24
C ILE A 366 -28.91 -21.03 12.84
N ASP A 367 -29.91 -21.68 13.43
CA ASP A 367 -30.27 -23.07 13.08
C ASP A 367 -30.68 -23.19 11.59
N GLN A 368 -31.42 -22.22 11.06
CA GLN A 368 -31.80 -22.19 9.63
C GLN A 368 -30.59 -21.99 8.71
N GLU A 369 -29.68 -21.09 9.08
CA GLU A 369 -28.47 -20.82 8.31
C GLU A 369 -27.56 -22.07 8.27
N LEU A 370 -27.35 -22.71 9.42
CA LEU A 370 -26.55 -23.94 9.51
C LEU A 370 -27.14 -25.08 8.67
N ALA A 371 -28.46 -25.12 8.49
CA ALA A 371 -29.11 -26.10 7.61
C ALA A 371 -28.71 -25.93 6.12
N PHE A 372 -28.48 -24.70 5.65
CA PHE A 372 -27.97 -24.48 4.29
C PHE A 372 -26.54 -25.00 4.14
N TRP A 373 -25.67 -24.73 5.12
CA TRP A 373 -24.27 -25.21 5.11
C TRP A 373 -24.17 -26.74 5.21
N GLU A 374 -24.99 -27.36 6.06
CA GLU A 374 -25.16 -28.82 6.13
C GLU A 374 -25.60 -29.38 4.77
N MET A 375 -26.62 -28.78 4.15
CA MET A 375 -27.12 -29.19 2.85
C MET A 375 -26.05 -29.09 1.75
N TYR A 376 -25.23 -28.04 1.74
CA TYR A 376 -24.15 -27.93 0.76
C TYR A 376 -23.16 -29.09 0.86
N LEU A 377 -22.76 -29.45 2.09
CA LEU A 377 -21.83 -30.54 2.35
C LEU A 377 -22.39 -31.95 2.06
N THR A 378 -23.70 -32.11 1.83
CA THR A 378 -24.25 -33.39 1.36
C THR A 378 -23.75 -33.77 -0.04
N LYS A 379 -23.23 -32.79 -0.81
CA LYS A 379 -22.83 -32.94 -2.21
C LYS A 379 -21.33 -32.89 -2.44
N THR A 380 -20.56 -32.46 -1.43
CA THR A 380 -19.15 -32.09 -1.57
C THR A 380 -18.35 -32.44 -0.33
N THR A 381 -17.05 -32.65 -0.49
CA THR A 381 -16.14 -32.93 0.64
C THR A 381 -15.80 -31.66 1.44
N PHE A 382 -15.65 -30.54 0.73
CA PHE A 382 -15.36 -29.21 1.27
C PHE A 382 -16.54 -28.28 0.99
N ILE A 383 -16.52 -27.06 1.54
CA ILE A 383 -17.73 -26.23 1.63
C ILE A 383 -18.31 -25.79 0.26
N ALA A 384 -17.48 -25.83 -0.79
CA ALA A 384 -17.86 -25.45 -2.15
C ALA A 384 -17.74 -26.60 -3.18
N CYS A 385 -16.71 -27.45 -3.07
CA CYS A 385 -16.42 -28.54 -4.00
C CYS A 385 -15.64 -29.68 -3.32
N ASN A 386 -15.05 -30.59 -4.10
CA ASN A 386 -14.29 -31.73 -3.55
C ASN A 386 -12.81 -31.42 -3.27
N GLN A 387 -12.41 -30.15 -3.38
CA GLN A 387 -11.08 -29.66 -3.05
C GLN A 387 -11.20 -28.54 -2.00
N PHE A 388 -10.14 -28.34 -1.21
CA PHE A 388 -10.08 -27.22 -0.28
C PHE A 388 -9.80 -25.93 -1.05
N THR A 389 -10.57 -24.87 -0.75
CA THR A 389 -10.59 -23.62 -1.53
C THR A 389 -10.62 -22.39 -0.63
N LEU A 390 -10.58 -21.20 -1.24
CA LEU A 390 -10.80 -19.94 -0.52
C LEU A 390 -12.16 -19.89 0.21
N ALA A 391 -13.18 -20.62 -0.25
CA ALA A 391 -14.46 -20.71 0.43
C ALA A 391 -14.32 -21.35 1.82
N ASP A 392 -13.44 -22.36 1.96
CA ASP A 392 -13.17 -23.00 3.25
C ASP A 392 -12.40 -22.03 4.17
N CYS A 393 -11.43 -21.28 3.64
CA CYS A 393 -10.75 -20.20 4.36
C CYS A 393 -11.73 -19.11 4.84
N ALA A 394 -12.79 -18.83 4.08
CA ALA A 394 -13.80 -17.83 4.44
C ALA A 394 -14.78 -18.34 5.51
N PHE A 395 -15.24 -19.59 5.39
CA PHE A 395 -16.29 -20.16 6.23
C PHE A 395 -15.78 -20.82 7.52
N TYR A 396 -14.70 -21.61 7.46
CA TYR A 396 -14.25 -22.39 8.62
C TYR A 396 -13.95 -21.52 9.86
N PRO A 397 -13.26 -20.37 9.76
CA PRO A 397 -13.04 -19.51 10.92
C PRO A 397 -14.32 -19.02 11.60
N VAL A 398 -15.40 -18.80 10.84
CA VAL A 398 -16.71 -18.38 11.37
C VAL A 398 -17.28 -19.47 12.25
N ILE A 399 -17.41 -20.69 11.72
CA ILE A 399 -18.03 -21.79 12.44
C ILE A 399 -17.16 -22.26 13.61
N ALA A 400 -15.84 -22.26 13.45
CA ALA A 400 -14.90 -22.59 14.53
C ALA A 400 -14.98 -21.57 15.67
N TYR A 401 -15.14 -20.28 15.36
CA TYR A 401 -15.39 -19.24 16.37
C TYR A 401 -16.68 -19.49 17.14
N LEU A 402 -17.77 -19.80 16.45
CA LEU A 402 -19.06 -20.07 17.11
C LEU A 402 -19.01 -21.30 18.02
N ILE A 403 -18.33 -22.37 17.60
CA ILE A 403 -18.09 -23.55 18.46
C ILE A 403 -17.27 -23.16 19.68
N HIS A 404 -16.21 -22.37 19.51
CA HIS A 404 -15.43 -21.85 20.63
C HIS A 404 -16.29 -21.00 21.59
N ARG A 405 -17.34 -20.35 21.08
CA ARG A 405 -18.36 -19.63 21.87
C ARG A 405 -19.50 -20.49 22.38
N GLY A 406 -19.50 -21.80 22.15
CA GLY A 406 -20.43 -22.77 22.72
C GLY A 406 -21.56 -23.23 21.79
N LEU A 407 -21.48 -22.95 20.48
CA LEU A 407 -22.42 -23.50 19.51
C LEU A 407 -22.34 -25.03 19.52
N ASN A 408 -23.50 -25.68 19.60
CA ASN A 408 -23.62 -27.13 19.48
C ASN A 408 -24.08 -27.50 18.06
N LEU A 409 -23.41 -28.48 17.44
CA LEU A 409 -23.69 -28.99 16.10
C LEU A 409 -24.30 -30.41 16.09
N ASP A 410 -24.88 -30.88 17.19
CA ASP A 410 -25.46 -32.24 17.26
C ASP A 410 -26.60 -32.46 16.24
N LYS A 411 -27.27 -31.38 15.81
CA LYS A 411 -28.27 -31.40 14.71
C LYS A 411 -27.65 -31.46 13.30
N PHE A 412 -26.35 -31.20 13.17
CA PHE A 412 -25.63 -30.99 11.91
C PHE A 412 -24.40 -31.91 11.81
N PRO A 413 -24.59 -33.24 11.71
CA PRO A 413 -23.50 -34.20 11.76
C PRO A 413 -22.53 -34.11 10.59
N ILE A 414 -22.97 -33.73 9.38
CA ILE A 414 -22.10 -33.60 8.20
C ILE A 414 -21.17 -32.40 8.37
N LEU A 415 -21.72 -31.27 8.83
CA LEU A 415 -20.97 -30.08 9.17
C LEU A 415 -19.97 -30.34 10.31
N LYS A 416 -20.38 -31.11 11.33
CA LYS A 416 -19.48 -31.55 12.40
C LYS A 416 -18.30 -32.37 11.85
N ASN A 417 -18.55 -33.27 10.89
CA ASN A 417 -17.50 -34.04 10.22
C ASN A 417 -16.57 -33.18 9.35
N TYR A 418 -17.13 -32.23 8.59
CA TYR A 418 -16.35 -31.26 7.83
C TYR A 418 -15.39 -30.49 8.73
N ILE A 419 -15.87 -29.98 9.87
CA ILE A 419 -15.05 -29.22 10.83
C ILE A 419 -13.92 -30.08 11.39
N ASN A 420 -14.21 -31.33 11.76
CA ASN A 420 -13.18 -32.27 12.21
C ASN A 420 -12.13 -32.53 11.14
N THR A 421 -12.54 -32.61 9.87
CA THR A 421 -11.63 -32.75 8.73
C THR A 421 -10.73 -31.51 8.61
N ILE A 422 -11.30 -30.30 8.60
CA ILE A 422 -10.52 -29.06 8.48
C ILE A 422 -9.53 -28.89 9.63
N LYS A 423 -9.90 -29.24 10.88
CA LYS A 423 -9.01 -29.16 12.05
C LYS A 423 -7.70 -29.93 11.88
N THR A 424 -7.68 -30.97 11.04
CA THR A 424 -6.46 -31.76 10.77
C THR A 424 -5.55 -31.13 9.72
N LYS A 425 -6.02 -30.13 8.96
CA LYS A 425 -5.22 -29.50 7.90
C LYS A 425 -4.06 -28.69 8.50
N PRO A 426 -2.85 -28.76 7.93
CA PRO A 426 -1.70 -27.97 8.40
C PRO A 426 -1.98 -26.46 8.50
N ALA A 427 -2.67 -25.88 7.51
CA ALA A 427 -3.02 -24.45 7.53
C ALA A 427 -3.99 -24.11 8.68
N ALA A 428 -4.95 -24.98 8.98
CA ALA A 428 -5.88 -24.79 10.10
C ALA A 428 -5.15 -24.86 11.44
N ILE A 429 -4.22 -25.82 11.59
CA ILE A 429 -3.41 -25.98 12.81
C ILE A 429 -2.51 -24.76 13.02
N LYS A 430 -1.80 -24.30 11.98
CA LYS A 430 -0.89 -23.14 12.06
C LYS A 430 -1.60 -21.81 12.28
N SER A 431 -2.81 -21.65 11.76
CA SER A 431 -3.60 -20.42 11.89
C SER A 431 -4.52 -20.39 13.12
N HIS A 432 -4.61 -21.50 13.87
CA HIS A 432 -5.49 -21.59 15.03
C HIS A 432 -5.17 -20.50 16.06
N PRO A 433 -6.17 -19.76 16.58
CA PRO A 433 -5.93 -18.68 17.52
C PRO A 433 -5.10 -19.12 18.74
N ILE A 434 -4.10 -18.32 19.05
CA ILE A 434 -3.23 -18.50 20.21
C ILE A 434 -4.11 -18.48 21.47
N ASP A 435 -3.83 -19.39 22.41
CA ASP A 435 -4.54 -19.58 23.69
C ASP A 435 -5.96 -20.17 23.61
N TRP A 436 -6.46 -20.53 22.43
CA TRP A 436 -7.73 -21.25 22.32
C TRP A 436 -7.55 -22.73 22.62
N VAL A 437 -7.90 -23.14 23.84
CA VAL A 437 -7.95 -24.53 24.29
C VAL A 437 -9.25 -25.23 23.87
N GLU A 438 -9.23 -26.57 23.80
CA GLU A 438 -10.40 -27.38 23.41
C GLU A 438 -11.62 -27.21 24.32
N LYS A 439 -11.43 -26.77 25.57
CA LYS A 439 -12.53 -26.55 26.54
C LYS A 439 -13.41 -25.32 26.26
N GLY A 440 -13.18 -24.62 25.15
CA GLY A 440 -13.95 -23.44 24.74
C GLY A 440 -13.41 -22.12 25.30
N GLY A 441 -14.01 -21.01 24.87
CA GLY A 441 -13.60 -19.67 25.28
C GLY A 441 -13.98 -19.31 26.71
N LYS A 442 -13.33 -18.28 27.26
CA LYS A 442 -13.63 -17.74 28.60
C LYS A 442 -15.13 -17.40 28.76
N ILE A 443 -15.77 -16.96 27.68
CA ILE A 443 -17.20 -16.64 27.62
C ILE A 443 -17.86 -17.54 26.57
N ASN A 444 -18.90 -18.26 27.00
CA ASN A 444 -19.76 -19.09 26.17
C ASN A 444 -21.06 -18.31 25.93
N ILE A 445 -21.20 -17.72 24.75
CA ILE A 445 -22.34 -16.89 24.34
C ILE A 445 -23.63 -17.70 24.39
N PHE A 446 -23.61 -18.89 23.79
CA PHE A 446 -24.80 -19.74 23.65
C PHE A 446 -25.36 -20.17 25.00
N ARG A 447 -24.51 -20.46 25.99
CA ARG A 447 -24.93 -20.75 27.36
C ARG A 447 -25.55 -19.53 28.04
N VAL A 448 -24.95 -18.35 27.88
CA VAL A 448 -25.49 -17.11 28.47
C VAL A 448 -26.87 -16.81 27.92
N VAL A 449 -27.03 -16.82 26.60
CA VAL A 449 -28.32 -16.47 25.97
C VAL A 449 -29.39 -17.52 26.21
N ASN A 450 -29.04 -18.82 26.26
CA ASN A 450 -29.97 -19.88 26.65
C ASN A 450 -30.45 -19.73 28.10
N ASN A 451 -29.58 -19.33 29.03
CA ASN A 451 -29.97 -19.08 30.42
C ASN A 451 -30.95 -17.90 30.53
N ILE A 452 -30.76 -16.85 29.72
CA ILE A 452 -31.71 -15.72 29.64
C ILE A 452 -33.08 -16.22 29.21
N VAL A 453 -33.15 -17.00 28.13
CA VAL A 453 -34.41 -17.55 27.61
C VAL A 453 -35.13 -18.43 28.65
N VAL A 454 -34.38 -19.27 29.36
CA VAL A 454 -34.95 -20.19 30.38
C VAL A 454 -35.41 -19.45 31.64
N ASN A 455 -34.61 -18.52 32.18
CA ASN A 455 -34.95 -17.84 33.43
C ASN A 455 -36.15 -16.92 33.29
N SER A 456 -36.28 -16.21 32.15
CA SER A 456 -37.45 -15.37 31.88
C SER A 456 -38.74 -16.15 31.57
N ASN A 457 -38.68 -17.48 31.41
CA ASN A 457 -39.90 -18.31 31.37
C ASN A 457 -40.39 -18.64 32.78
N LYS A 458 -39.50 -18.71 33.78
CA LYS A 458 -39.84 -19.00 35.18
C LYS A 458 -40.39 -17.81 35.96
N GLU A 459 -40.17 -16.58 35.49
CA GLU A 459 -40.71 -15.35 36.09
C GLU A 459 -42.12 -15.00 35.56
N ASN A 460 -42.58 -15.67 34.49
CA ASN A 460 -43.90 -15.48 33.87
C ASN A 460 -44.86 -16.66 34.13
N GLU A 461 -44.43 -17.67 34.89
CA GLU A 461 -45.25 -18.74 35.48
C GLU A 461 -45.48 -18.43 36.96
#